data_AF-A0A3D3UQ56-F1
#
_entry.id   AF-A0A3D3UQ56-F1
#
_cell.length_a   1.000
_cell.length_b   1.000
_cell.length_c   1.000
_cell.angle_alpha   90.00
_cell.angle_beta   90.00
_cell.angle_gamma   90.00
#
_symmetry.space_group_name_H-M   'P 1'
#
loop_
_entity.id
_entity.type
_entity.pdbx_description
1 polymer ?
#
loop_
_entity_poly.entity_id
_entity_poly.type
_entity_poly.pdbx_seq_one_letter_code
_entity_poly.pdbx_strand_id
1 'polypeptide(L)'
;MLEGRYNIEDTEQDILSHSERLDWIHILSLDPILATDVYERIHNDPRMKNYRLLRPRKTEIRDTAEEIEAMARDTALSRLLIIDVRKEALPKLRTAYNKIVGYNRRDLNKLCFIILIGDGPWNLFWAGKTMDVFVPYLSEHRVDFHPAVFFYDPFLHYEKGEIVRGAIDDKFVLPDKIPGRFVPYFKKDQSIRVDKIRRYFRATDKPDDIRKKRLRRLRSLYKKRIAERFPHHKDQLKAWLSKKGIRLASEKMHLYPLFFEDWVYELTRKAKRR
;
A
#
# COMPACT_ATOMS: atom_id res chain seq x y z
N MET A 1 16.33 52.35 -0.50
CA MET A 1 14.89 52.53 -0.81
C MET A 1 14.27 51.15 -0.96
N LEU A 2 13.40 50.83 0.00
CA LEU A 2 12.33 49.82 0.03
C LEU A 2 12.61 48.39 -0.44
N GLU A 3 12.98 47.57 0.55
CA GLU A 3 12.64 46.14 0.63
C GLU A 3 11.12 45.97 0.46
N GLY A 4 10.70 45.36 -0.64
CA GLY A 4 9.33 44.91 -0.82
C GLY A 4 9.09 43.65 0.02
N ARG A 5 8.77 43.83 1.31
CA ARG A 5 8.08 42.80 2.07
C ARG A 5 6.72 42.58 1.42
N TYR A 6 6.59 41.48 0.70
CA TYR A 6 5.28 40.97 0.29
C TYR A 6 4.53 40.57 1.57
N ASN A 7 3.69 41.47 2.08
CA ASN A 7 2.68 41.10 3.06
C ASN A 7 1.68 40.19 2.34
N ILE A 8 1.74 38.90 2.63
CA ILE A 8 0.66 37.98 2.30
C ILE A 8 -0.48 38.37 3.23
N GLU A 9 -1.51 39.01 2.69
CA GLU A 9 -2.75 39.25 3.42
C GLU A 9 -3.37 37.89 3.77
N ASP A 10 -3.60 37.67 5.07
CA ASP A 10 -4.31 36.52 5.62
C ASP A 10 -5.79 36.66 5.26
N THR A 11 -6.11 36.38 4.00
CA THR A 11 -7.48 36.06 3.62
C THR A 11 -7.79 34.75 4.32
N GLU A 12 -8.88 34.66 5.08
CA GLU A 12 -9.27 33.46 5.85
C GLU A 12 -9.44 32.16 5.00
N GLN A 13 -9.08 32.20 3.71
CA GLN A 13 -8.86 31.08 2.81
C GLN A 13 -7.48 30.47 3.06
N ASP A 14 -7.45 29.40 3.85
CA ASP A 14 -6.25 28.56 4.07
C ASP A 14 -5.74 27.98 2.74
N ILE A 15 -4.81 28.69 2.08
CA ILE A 15 -4.23 28.39 0.76
C ILE A 15 -3.53 27.02 0.67
N LEU A 16 -3.31 26.34 1.81
CA LEU A 16 -2.67 25.04 1.88
C LEU A 16 -3.66 23.87 1.96
N SER A 17 -4.95 24.16 2.17
CA SER A 17 -6.02 23.16 2.16
C SER A 17 -6.72 23.12 0.81
N HIS A 18 -7.04 21.91 0.34
CA HIS A 18 -7.68 21.67 -0.96
C HIS A 18 -9.09 21.12 -0.72
N SER A 19 -10.06 22.03 -0.55
CA SER A 19 -11.46 21.67 -0.29
C SER A 19 -12.16 21.04 -1.50
N GLU A 20 -11.77 21.41 -2.72
CA GLU A 20 -12.38 20.96 -3.97
C GLU A 20 -11.81 19.63 -4.51
N ARG A 21 -11.53 18.67 -3.60
CA ARG A 21 -11.02 17.35 -3.99
C ARG A 21 -12.06 16.56 -4.78
N LEU A 22 -11.59 15.95 -5.87
CA LEU A 22 -12.34 15.14 -6.80
C LEU A 22 -12.44 13.67 -6.33
N ASP A 23 -13.36 12.91 -6.92
CA ASP A 23 -13.49 11.47 -6.73
C ASP A 23 -12.34 10.72 -7.46
N TRP A 24 -11.09 11.07 -7.16
CA TRP A 24 -9.87 10.52 -7.73
C TRP A 24 -9.11 9.70 -6.68
N ILE A 25 -8.52 8.60 -7.15
CA ILE A 25 -7.67 7.72 -6.36
C ILE A 25 -6.34 7.54 -7.10
N HIS A 26 -5.24 8.01 -6.50
CA HIS A 26 -3.90 7.77 -7.02
C HIS A 26 -3.33 6.47 -6.48
N ILE A 27 -2.81 5.63 -7.38
CA ILE A 27 -2.09 4.39 -7.08
C ILE A 27 -0.64 4.63 -7.49
N LEU A 28 0.24 4.81 -6.51
CA LEU A 28 1.61 5.27 -6.69
C LEU A 28 2.58 4.14 -6.34
N SER A 29 3.02 3.39 -7.34
CA SER A 29 3.95 2.26 -7.19
C SER A 29 4.84 2.12 -8.41
N LEU A 30 6.11 1.75 -8.17
CA LEU A 30 7.05 1.34 -9.22
C LEU A 30 6.80 -0.07 -9.74
N ASP A 31 5.96 -0.85 -9.07
CA ASP A 31 5.69 -2.23 -9.42
C ASP A 31 4.40 -2.35 -10.24
N PRO A 32 4.52 -2.68 -11.53
CA PRO A 32 3.34 -2.83 -12.38
C PRO A 32 2.43 -3.98 -11.93
N ILE A 33 2.95 -5.00 -11.23
CA ILE A 33 2.16 -6.11 -10.71
C ILE A 33 1.28 -5.65 -9.54
N LEU A 34 1.86 -4.92 -8.59
CA LEU A 34 1.11 -4.35 -7.46
C LEU A 34 0.12 -3.29 -7.94
N ALA A 35 0.57 -2.35 -8.78
CA ALA A 35 -0.26 -1.28 -9.33
C ALA A 35 -1.45 -1.85 -10.11
N THR A 36 -1.23 -2.90 -10.91
CA THR A 36 -2.31 -3.58 -11.64
C THR A 36 -3.25 -4.33 -10.72
N ASP A 37 -2.75 -5.01 -9.68
CA ASP A 37 -3.63 -5.71 -8.76
C ASP A 37 -4.54 -4.74 -7.98
N VAL A 38 -3.98 -3.64 -7.48
CA VAL A 38 -4.73 -2.59 -6.79
C VAL A 38 -5.75 -1.94 -7.74
N TYR A 39 -5.33 -1.54 -8.94
CA TYR A 39 -6.20 -0.92 -9.94
C TYR A 39 -7.39 -1.83 -10.26
N GLU A 40 -7.13 -3.09 -10.57
CA GLU A 40 -8.15 -4.05 -10.96
C GLU A 40 -9.14 -4.34 -9.82
N ARG A 41 -8.67 -4.40 -8.56
CA ARG A 41 -9.55 -4.59 -7.40
C ARG A 41 -10.53 -3.45 -7.24
N ILE A 42 -10.03 -2.22 -7.33
CA ILE A 42 -10.84 -1.01 -7.14
C ILE A 42 -11.78 -0.82 -8.34
N HIS A 43 -11.26 -0.97 -9.56
CA HIS A 43 -12.02 -0.78 -10.80
C HIS A 43 -13.21 -1.74 -10.91
N ASN A 44 -13.04 -3.00 -10.49
CA ASN A 44 -14.07 -4.02 -10.58
C ASN A 44 -14.99 -4.09 -9.35
N ASP A 45 -14.80 -3.23 -8.34
CA ASP A 45 -15.72 -3.16 -7.21
C ASP A 45 -16.86 -2.16 -7.51
N PRO A 46 -18.13 -2.62 -7.54
CA PRO A 46 -19.27 -1.77 -7.90
C PRO A 46 -19.43 -0.52 -7.02
N ARG A 47 -18.94 -0.55 -5.78
CA ARG A 47 -19.00 0.57 -4.84
C ARG A 47 -18.09 1.72 -5.24
N MET A 48 -17.09 1.45 -6.08
CA MET A 48 -16.04 2.39 -6.50
C MET A 48 -16.15 2.81 -7.97
N LYS A 49 -17.25 2.46 -8.67
CA LYS A 49 -17.46 2.72 -10.11
C LYS A 49 -17.31 4.18 -10.57
N ASN A 50 -17.55 5.14 -9.67
CA ASN A 50 -17.52 6.57 -9.99
C ASN A 50 -16.15 7.21 -9.71
N TYR A 51 -15.19 6.46 -9.16
CA TYR A 51 -13.88 7.00 -8.86
C TYR A 51 -12.95 6.87 -10.06
N ARG A 52 -12.25 7.96 -10.40
CA ARG A 52 -11.19 7.94 -11.41
C ARG A 52 -9.92 7.38 -10.79
N LEU A 53 -9.39 6.31 -11.37
CA LEU A 53 -8.15 5.69 -10.93
C LEU A 53 -6.98 6.22 -11.76
N LEU A 54 -5.98 6.73 -11.06
CA LEU A 54 -4.76 7.29 -11.65
C LEU A 54 -3.59 6.44 -11.20
N ARG A 55 -2.82 5.95 -12.16
CA ARG A 55 -1.61 5.15 -11.92
C ARG A 55 -0.56 5.50 -12.98
N PRO A 56 0.73 5.30 -12.68
CA PRO A 56 1.78 5.39 -13.68
C PRO A 56 1.50 4.46 -14.86
N ARG A 57 1.84 4.92 -16.07
CA ARG A 57 1.69 4.20 -17.33
C ARG A 57 3.02 3.64 -17.82
N LYS A 58 4.13 4.26 -17.42
CA LYS A 58 5.49 3.80 -17.73
C LYS A 58 5.74 2.44 -17.05
N THR A 59 6.61 1.64 -17.66
CA THR A 59 6.99 0.30 -17.16
C THR A 59 8.43 0.25 -16.69
N GLU A 60 9.29 1.11 -17.23
CA GLU A 60 10.68 1.26 -16.81
C GLU A 60 10.74 2.01 -15.48
N ILE A 61 11.58 1.55 -14.55
CA ILE A 61 11.59 2.06 -13.17
C ILE A 61 11.86 3.56 -13.12
N ARG A 62 12.89 4.02 -13.85
CA ARG A 62 13.26 5.44 -13.88
C ARG A 62 12.12 6.31 -14.40
N ASP A 63 11.60 5.97 -15.59
CA ASP A 63 10.48 6.69 -16.19
C ASP A 63 9.24 6.69 -15.30
N THR A 64 8.98 5.58 -14.60
CA THR A 64 7.86 5.45 -13.66
C THR A 64 8.07 6.34 -12.44
N ALA A 65 9.29 6.45 -11.92
CA ALA A 65 9.61 7.36 -10.82
C ALA A 65 9.42 8.82 -11.23
N GLU A 66 9.91 9.20 -12.42
CA GLU A 66 9.72 10.53 -13.00
C GLU A 66 8.24 10.85 -13.24
N GLU A 67 7.46 9.87 -13.71
CA GLU A 67 6.00 10.02 -13.87
C GLU A 67 5.30 10.21 -12.51
N ILE A 68 5.63 9.41 -11.49
CA ILE A 68 5.07 9.57 -10.13
C ILE A 68 5.41 10.95 -9.57
N GLU A 69 6.63 11.45 -9.81
CA GLU A 69 7.03 12.79 -9.38
C GLU A 69 6.25 13.88 -10.11
N ALA A 70 6.01 13.74 -11.42
CA ALA A 70 5.20 14.67 -12.19
C ALA A 70 3.73 14.69 -11.73
N MET A 71 3.19 13.54 -11.31
CA MET A 71 1.84 13.42 -10.73
C MET A 71 1.70 14.10 -9.36
N ALA A 72 2.81 14.48 -8.69
CA ALA A 72 2.79 14.90 -7.29
C ALA A 72 1.82 16.06 -7.02
N ARG A 73 1.77 17.06 -7.91
CA ARG A 73 0.87 18.21 -7.75
C ARG A 73 -0.61 17.80 -7.86
N ASP A 74 -0.94 16.93 -8.81
CA ASP A 74 -2.31 16.47 -9.07
C ASP A 74 -2.88 15.64 -7.92
N THR A 75 -2.02 15.08 -7.06
CA THR A 75 -2.48 14.37 -5.85
C THR A 75 -3.25 15.27 -4.89
N ALA A 76 -3.05 16.60 -4.93
CA ALA A 76 -3.82 17.57 -4.14
C ALA A 76 -5.32 17.56 -4.48
N LEU A 77 -5.68 17.09 -5.68
CA LEU A 77 -7.09 16.93 -6.08
C LEU A 77 -7.70 15.60 -5.64
N SER A 78 -6.91 14.66 -5.10
CA SER A 78 -7.39 13.30 -4.83
C SER A 78 -7.89 13.13 -3.41
N ARG A 79 -8.89 12.26 -3.24
CA ARG A 79 -9.42 11.90 -1.91
C ARG A 79 -8.66 10.77 -1.25
N LEU A 80 -8.00 9.94 -2.05
CA LEU A 80 -7.25 8.79 -1.58
C LEU A 80 -5.95 8.63 -2.38
N LEU A 81 -4.87 8.41 -1.67
CA LEU A 81 -3.58 8.02 -2.22
C LEU A 81 -3.24 6.61 -1.69
N ILE A 82 -2.81 5.72 -2.59
CA ILE A 82 -2.34 4.39 -2.26
C ILE A 82 -0.86 4.34 -2.65
N ILE A 83 0.01 4.18 -1.65
CA ILE A 83 1.45 4.37 -1.77
C ILE A 83 2.17 3.06 -1.47
N ASP A 84 3.09 2.68 -2.35
CA ASP A 84 3.96 1.53 -2.19
C ASP A 84 5.24 1.91 -1.42
N VAL A 85 5.37 1.43 -0.19
CA VAL A 85 6.47 1.76 0.71
C VAL A 85 7.42 0.58 0.94
N ARG A 86 7.48 -0.35 0.00
CA ARG A 86 8.44 -1.46 0.07
C ARG A 86 9.87 -0.98 0.02
N LYS A 87 10.75 -1.72 0.70
CA LYS A 87 12.17 -1.38 0.80
C LYS A 87 12.86 -1.21 -0.55
N GLU A 88 12.43 -1.96 -1.57
CA GLU A 88 12.99 -1.91 -2.92
C GLU A 88 12.50 -0.67 -3.71
N ALA A 89 11.29 -0.18 -3.47
CA ALA A 89 10.70 0.94 -4.20
C ALA A 89 10.94 2.29 -3.50
N LEU A 90 10.86 2.32 -2.17
CA LEU A 90 10.84 3.53 -1.36
C LEU A 90 12.06 4.46 -1.56
N PRO A 91 13.32 3.96 -1.62
CA PRO A 91 14.48 4.83 -1.83
C PRO A 91 14.41 5.64 -3.13
N LYS A 92 13.82 5.06 -4.19
CA LYS A 92 13.68 5.70 -5.51
C LYS A 92 12.52 6.69 -5.57
N LEU A 93 11.49 6.47 -4.75
CA LEU A 93 10.30 7.34 -4.70
C LEU A 93 10.37 8.39 -3.61
N ARG A 94 11.43 8.43 -2.79
CA ARG A 94 11.51 9.32 -1.62
C ARG A 94 11.28 10.78 -1.99
N THR A 95 11.90 11.27 -3.06
CA THR A 95 11.71 12.65 -3.54
C THR A 95 10.26 12.91 -3.95
N ALA A 96 9.69 12.03 -4.77
CA ALA A 96 8.31 12.16 -5.24
C ALA A 96 7.31 12.09 -4.08
N TYR A 97 7.48 11.14 -3.16
CA TYR A 97 6.61 10.97 -2.01
C TYR A 97 6.71 12.14 -1.03
N ASN A 98 7.90 12.70 -0.80
CA ASN A 98 8.04 13.92 0.00
C ASN A 98 7.26 15.09 -0.60
N LYS A 99 7.28 15.26 -1.93
CA LYS A 99 6.46 16.27 -2.63
C LYS A 99 4.98 16.00 -2.46
N ILE A 100 4.54 14.77 -2.70
CA ILE A 100 3.14 14.34 -2.54
C ILE A 100 2.63 14.60 -1.12
N VAL A 101 3.38 14.18 -0.10
CA VAL A 101 3.04 14.45 1.30
C VAL A 101 3.01 15.95 1.55
N GLY A 102 4.01 16.70 1.06
CA GLY A 102 4.06 18.16 1.17
C GLY A 102 2.78 18.84 0.66
N TYR A 103 2.32 18.50 -0.55
CA TYR A 103 1.10 19.05 -1.13
C TYR A 103 -0.18 18.71 -0.36
N ASN A 104 -0.20 17.57 0.35
CA ASN A 104 -1.41 17.07 1.01
C ASN A 104 -1.40 17.24 2.53
N ARG A 105 -0.28 17.64 3.15
CA ARG A 105 -0.03 17.54 4.60
C ARG A 105 -1.15 18.14 5.45
N ARG A 106 -1.71 19.27 5.04
CA ARG A 106 -2.78 19.98 5.75
C ARG A 106 -4.09 19.18 5.82
N ASP A 107 -4.35 18.41 4.78
CA ASP A 107 -5.61 17.68 4.53
C ASP A 107 -5.55 16.20 4.90
N LEU A 108 -4.35 15.68 5.23
CA LEU A 108 -4.16 14.28 5.57
C LEU A 108 -5.07 13.87 6.73
N ASN A 109 -5.73 12.73 6.55
CA ASN A 109 -6.72 12.15 7.44
C ASN A 109 -7.98 12.98 7.68
N LYS A 110 -8.20 14.04 6.87
CA LYS A 110 -9.39 14.89 6.87
C LYS A 110 -10.12 14.85 5.52
N LEU A 111 -9.49 15.39 4.49
CA LEU A 111 -10.02 15.47 3.11
C LEU A 111 -9.26 14.54 2.15
N CYS A 112 -8.04 14.16 2.51
CA CYS A 112 -7.21 13.20 1.79
C CYS A 112 -6.76 12.09 2.74
N PHE A 113 -6.87 10.84 2.32
CA PHE A 113 -6.37 9.69 3.09
C PHE A 113 -5.24 9.01 2.35
N ILE A 114 -4.31 8.44 3.12
CA ILE A 114 -3.21 7.64 2.60
C ILE A 114 -3.39 6.19 3.07
N ILE A 115 -3.34 5.25 2.14
CA ILE A 115 -3.13 3.82 2.40
C ILE A 115 -1.71 3.48 2.00
N LEU A 116 -0.98 2.81 2.88
CA LEU A 116 0.34 2.26 2.54
C LEU A 116 0.23 0.76 2.28
N ILE A 117 0.96 0.28 1.29
CA ILE A 117 1.22 -1.14 1.07
C ILE A 117 2.73 -1.37 1.18
N GLY A 118 3.15 -2.29 2.05
CA GLY A 118 4.57 -2.54 2.30
C GLY A 118 4.89 -4.00 2.58
N ASP A 119 6.18 -4.31 2.54
CA ASP A 119 6.76 -5.64 2.75
C ASP A 119 7.13 -5.89 4.22
N GLY A 120 6.82 -4.97 5.14
CA GLY A 120 7.02 -5.14 6.59
C GLY A 120 8.50 -5.11 7.01
N PRO A 121 8.81 -5.35 8.29
CA PRO A 121 10.17 -5.34 8.81
C PRO A 121 10.96 -6.58 8.36
N TRP A 122 12.22 -6.38 7.96
CA TRP A 122 13.06 -7.44 7.40
C TRP A 122 13.34 -8.61 8.36
N ASN A 123 13.30 -8.35 9.67
CA ASN A 123 13.58 -9.30 10.73
C ASN A 123 12.30 -9.95 11.31
N LEU A 124 11.17 -9.84 10.61
CA LEU A 124 9.87 -10.32 11.09
C LEU A 124 9.90 -11.78 11.55
N PHE A 125 10.57 -12.65 10.80
CA PHE A 125 10.58 -14.10 11.05
C PHE A 125 11.87 -14.59 11.72
N TRP A 126 12.64 -13.70 12.34
CA TRP A 126 13.85 -14.07 13.06
C TRP A 126 13.52 -14.71 14.41
N ALA A 127 14.36 -15.65 14.86
CA ALA A 127 14.14 -16.37 16.12
C ALA A 127 13.99 -15.39 17.30
N GLY A 128 12.96 -15.61 18.12
CA GLY A 128 12.67 -14.77 19.29
C GLY A 128 12.01 -13.42 18.99
N LYS A 129 11.73 -13.08 17.72
CA LYS A 129 10.97 -11.88 17.37
C LYS A 129 9.47 -12.15 17.42
N THR A 130 8.74 -11.19 17.98
CA THR A 130 7.29 -11.11 17.96
C THR A 130 6.87 -10.12 16.87
N MET A 131 5.57 -9.94 16.67
CA MET A 131 5.07 -8.88 15.79
C MET A 131 5.43 -7.45 16.24
N ASP A 132 5.98 -7.25 17.45
CA ASP A 132 6.34 -5.92 17.96
C ASP A 132 7.46 -5.27 17.11
N VAL A 133 8.18 -6.04 16.29
CA VAL A 133 9.12 -5.49 15.30
C VAL A 133 8.44 -4.59 14.25
N PHE A 134 7.13 -4.68 14.09
CA PHE A 134 6.37 -3.74 13.27
C PHE A 134 6.26 -2.35 13.92
N VAL A 135 6.36 -2.22 15.25
CA VAL A 135 6.23 -0.91 15.93
C VAL A 135 7.24 0.12 15.41
N PRO A 136 8.57 -0.13 15.42
CA PRO A 136 9.53 0.83 14.88
C PRO A 136 9.34 1.04 13.37
N TYR A 137 9.03 -0.02 12.62
CA TYR A 137 8.82 0.06 11.17
C TYR A 137 7.60 0.93 10.80
N LEU A 138 6.49 0.79 11.51
CA LEU A 138 5.29 1.60 11.28
C LEU A 138 5.46 3.04 11.77
N SER A 139 6.25 3.25 12.83
CA SER A 139 6.54 4.59 13.34
C SER A 139 7.29 5.46 12.32
N GLU A 140 8.23 4.89 11.56
CA GLU A 140 8.93 5.59 10.46
C GLU A 140 7.93 6.06 9.40
N HIS A 141 7.08 5.15 8.91
CA HIS A 141 6.03 5.48 7.94
C HIS A 141 4.99 6.48 8.47
N ARG A 142 4.71 6.48 9.78
CA ARG A 142 3.79 7.45 10.38
C ARG A 142 4.33 8.87 10.26
N VAL A 143 5.60 9.05 10.59
CA VAL A 143 6.26 10.38 10.53
C VAL A 143 6.28 10.88 9.09
N ASP A 144 6.59 10.00 8.14
CA ASP A 144 6.76 10.40 6.74
C ASP A 144 5.43 10.54 6.00
N PHE A 145 4.44 9.67 6.24
CA PHE A 145 3.24 9.57 5.39
C PHE A 145 1.91 9.77 6.12
N HIS A 146 1.87 9.78 7.45
CA HIS A 146 0.64 9.91 8.26
C HIS A 146 -0.52 9.01 7.77
N PRO A 147 -0.29 7.69 7.58
CA PRO A 147 -1.25 6.84 6.88
C PRO A 147 -2.49 6.57 7.71
N ALA A 148 -3.63 6.46 7.03
CA ALA A 148 -4.88 6.03 7.64
C ALA A 148 -4.85 4.54 8.00
N VAL A 149 -4.23 3.74 7.11
CA VAL A 149 -4.08 2.29 7.25
C VAL A 149 -2.79 1.84 6.59
N PHE A 150 -2.12 0.86 7.19
CA PHE A 150 -1.01 0.14 6.60
C PHE A 150 -1.41 -1.29 6.24
N PHE A 151 -1.11 -1.73 5.03
CA PHE A 151 -1.26 -3.11 4.58
C PHE A 151 0.12 -3.77 4.44
N TYR A 152 0.37 -4.76 5.27
CA TYR A 152 1.47 -5.69 5.09
C TYR A 152 1.11 -6.68 3.97
N ASP A 153 1.96 -6.81 2.96
CA ASP A 153 1.80 -7.80 1.90
C ASP A 153 2.76 -8.99 2.10
N PRO A 154 2.25 -10.16 2.56
CA PRO A 154 3.08 -11.34 2.75
C PRO A 154 3.71 -11.86 1.47
N PHE A 155 3.18 -11.58 0.28
CA PHE A 155 3.78 -12.03 -0.98
C PHE A 155 4.95 -11.16 -1.42
N LEU A 156 5.19 -10.01 -0.78
CA LEU A 156 6.28 -9.09 -1.11
C LEU A 156 7.39 -9.07 -0.05
N HIS A 157 7.21 -9.78 1.07
CA HIS A 157 8.24 -9.88 2.11
C HIS A 157 9.25 -10.97 1.77
N TYR A 158 10.50 -10.61 1.52
CA TYR A 158 11.57 -11.57 1.25
C TYR A 158 12.57 -11.65 2.42
N GLU A 159 12.87 -12.87 2.86
CA GLU A 159 13.93 -13.18 3.83
C GLU A 159 15.32 -13.07 3.19
N LYS A 160 16.37 -13.05 4.03
CA LYS A 160 17.76 -12.95 3.57
C LYS A 160 18.08 -14.13 2.64
N GLY A 161 18.58 -13.82 1.44
CA GLY A 161 18.95 -14.82 0.42
C GLY A 161 17.81 -15.24 -0.49
N GLU A 162 16.55 -14.80 -0.27
CA GLU A 162 15.44 -15.09 -1.19
C GLU A 162 15.49 -14.20 -2.45
N ILE A 163 16.10 -13.02 -2.36
CA ILE A 163 16.27 -12.08 -3.46
C ILE A 163 17.67 -11.49 -3.45
N VAL A 164 18.22 -11.24 -4.65
CA VAL A 164 19.37 -10.37 -4.83
C VAL A 164 18.84 -8.95 -4.87
N ARG A 165 19.11 -8.16 -3.82
CA ARG A 165 18.77 -6.74 -3.86
C ARG A 165 19.72 -6.05 -4.84
N GLY A 166 19.15 -5.43 -5.87
CA GLY A 166 19.92 -4.62 -6.81
C GLY A 166 20.65 -3.50 -6.07
N ALA A 167 21.80 -3.09 -6.60
CA ALA A 167 22.45 -1.86 -6.18
C ALA A 167 21.52 -0.65 -6.42
N ILE A 168 21.90 0.53 -5.93
CA ILE A 168 21.20 1.82 -6.11
C ILE A 168 21.14 2.24 -7.61
N ASP A 169 21.53 1.38 -8.54
CA ASP A 169 21.52 1.66 -9.97
C ASP A 169 20.10 1.52 -10.55
N ASP A 170 19.76 2.33 -11.55
CA ASP A 170 18.40 2.46 -12.09
C ASP A 170 17.92 1.25 -12.90
N LYS A 171 18.77 0.25 -13.08
CA LYS A 171 18.52 -0.99 -13.81
C LYS A 171 18.28 -2.19 -12.89
N PHE A 172 17.47 -2.04 -11.85
CA PHE A 172 17.08 -3.18 -11.02
C PHE A 172 15.74 -3.75 -11.49
N VAL A 173 15.53 -5.05 -11.24
CA VAL A 173 14.25 -5.72 -11.51
C VAL A 173 13.59 -5.99 -10.17
N LEU A 174 12.35 -5.53 -10.01
CA LEU A 174 11.57 -5.82 -8.81
C LEU A 174 11.30 -7.33 -8.71
N PRO A 175 11.50 -7.94 -7.53
CA PRO A 175 11.20 -9.36 -7.36
C PRO A 175 9.72 -9.63 -7.55
N ASP A 176 9.42 -10.60 -8.40
CA ASP A 176 8.07 -11.05 -8.72
C ASP A 176 7.92 -12.58 -8.52
N LYS A 177 8.97 -13.25 -8.03
CA LYS A 177 8.88 -14.61 -7.53
C LYS A 177 8.18 -14.61 -6.19
N ILE A 178 7.49 -15.69 -5.86
CA ILE A 178 6.94 -15.84 -4.50
C ILE A 178 8.05 -16.03 -3.46
N PRO A 179 7.86 -15.51 -2.24
CA PRO A 179 8.74 -15.87 -1.13
C PRO A 179 8.71 -17.39 -0.90
N GLY A 180 9.87 -17.97 -0.58
CA GLY A 180 10.11 -19.40 -0.43
C GLY A 180 9.13 -20.09 0.51
N ARG A 181 8.73 -19.41 1.59
CA ARG A 181 7.70 -19.90 2.54
C ARG A 181 6.34 -20.21 1.92
N PHE A 182 6.03 -19.62 0.76
CA PHE A 182 4.79 -19.89 0.02
C PHE A 182 4.95 -20.99 -1.03
N VAL A 183 6.16 -21.32 -1.48
CA VAL A 183 6.41 -22.35 -2.51
C VAL A 183 5.77 -23.70 -2.17
N PRO A 184 5.88 -24.26 -0.94
CA PRO A 184 5.29 -25.57 -0.63
C PRO A 184 3.77 -25.57 -0.62
N TYR A 185 3.10 -24.43 -0.75
CA TYR A 185 1.66 -24.36 -0.91
C TYR A 185 1.24 -24.44 -2.39
N PHE A 186 2.06 -23.91 -3.29
CA PHE A 186 1.75 -23.87 -4.71
C PHE A 186 2.20 -25.13 -5.45
N LYS A 187 3.02 -26.01 -4.81
CA LYS A 187 3.32 -27.45 -5.05
C LYS A 187 3.52 -28.00 -6.48
N LYS A 188 3.32 -27.22 -7.54
CA LYS A 188 3.30 -27.69 -8.93
C LYS A 188 4.11 -26.82 -9.89
N ASP A 189 4.57 -25.65 -9.46
CA ASP A 189 5.30 -24.74 -10.34
C ASP A 189 6.15 -23.77 -9.51
N GLN A 190 7.46 -24.05 -9.41
CA GLN A 190 8.44 -23.14 -8.77
C GLN A 190 8.64 -21.84 -9.58
N SER A 191 8.12 -21.78 -10.82
CA SER A 191 8.10 -20.58 -11.64
C SER A 191 6.84 -19.73 -11.45
N ILE A 192 5.95 -20.08 -10.51
CA ILE A 192 4.80 -19.22 -10.20
C ILE A 192 5.28 -17.85 -9.73
N ARG A 193 4.84 -16.86 -10.50
CA ARG A 193 5.05 -15.44 -10.26
C ARG A 193 3.89 -14.87 -9.44
N VAL A 194 4.16 -13.77 -8.74
CA VAL A 194 3.22 -13.06 -7.87
C VAL A 194 1.99 -12.58 -8.63
N ASP A 195 2.13 -12.16 -9.89
CA ASP A 195 1.02 -11.71 -10.75
C ASP A 195 -0.05 -12.79 -10.96
N LYS A 196 0.37 -14.04 -11.22
CA LYS A 196 -0.52 -15.19 -11.38
C LYS A 196 -1.32 -15.47 -10.10
N ILE A 197 -0.66 -15.38 -8.94
CA ILE A 197 -1.30 -15.57 -7.63
C ILE A 197 -2.29 -14.46 -7.34
N ARG A 198 -1.90 -13.21 -7.57
CA ARG A 198 -2.76 -12.04 -7.38
C ARG A 198 -4.01 -12.15 -8.25
N ARG A 199 -3.84 -12.43 -9.55
CA ARG A 199 -4.95 -12.67 -10.48
C ARG A 199 -5.86 -13.81 -10.02
N TYR A 200 -5.28 -14.92 -9.56
CA TYR A 200 -6.05 -16.05 -9.02
C TYR A 200 -6.91 -15.62 -7.83
N PHE A 201 -6.34 -14.95 -6.83
CA PHE A 201 -7.10 -14.58 -5.63
C PHE A 201 -8.02 -13.37 -5.81
N ARG A 202 -7.67 -12.45 -6.72
CA ARG A 202 -8.51 -11.30 -7.11
C ARG A 202 -9.81 -11.77 -7.76
N ALA A 203 -9.72 -12.69 -8.72
CA ALA A 203 -10.87 -13.36 -9.33
C ALA A 203 -12.00 -12.41 -9.76
N THR A 204 -11.64 -11.26 -10.34
CA THR A 204 -12.58 -10.20 -10.74
C THR A 204 -13.56 -10.66 -11.82
N ASP A 205 -13.14 -11.60 -12.64
CA ASP A 205 -13.93 -12.23 -13.71
C ASP A 205 -14.82 -13.40 -13.23
N LYS A 206 -14.84 -13.68 -11.91
CA LYS A 206 -15.56 -14.85 -11.36
C LYS A 206 -16.80 -14.46 -10.56
N PRO A 207 -17.82 -15.32 -10.55
CA PRO A 207 -18.97 -15.22 -9.66
C PRO A 207 -18.59 -15.07 -8.17
N ASP A 208 -19.47 -14.43 -7.40
CA ASP A 208 -19.20 -14.02 -6.02
C ASP A 208 -18.91 -15.20 -5.07
N ASP A 209 -19.55 -16.35 -5.28
CA ASP A 209 -19.29 -17.58 -4.54
C ASP A 209 -17.85 -18.08 -4.73
N ILE A 210 -17.34 -18.03 -5.96
CA ILE A 210 -15.95 -18.39 -6.30
C ILE A 210 -14.99 -17.39 -5.66
N ARG A 211 -15.27 -16.08 -5.74
CA ARG A 211 -14.44 -15.04 -5.11
C ARG A 211 -14.36 -15.27 -3.60
N LYS A 212 -15.49 -15.46 -2.93
CA LYS A 212 -15.57 -15.78 -1.49
C LYS A 212 -14.84 -17.07 -1.14
N LYS A 213 -14.90 -18.10 -2.00
CA LYS A 213 -14.15 -19.35 -1.81
C LYS A 213 -12.63 -19.12 -1.91
N ARG A 214 -12.16 -18.37 -2.92
CA ARG A 214 -10.74 -18.05 -3.09
C ARG A 214 -10.21 -17.15 -1.98
N LEU A 215 -10.99 -16.17 -1.52
CA LEU A 215 -10.63 -15.32 -0.38
C LEU A 215 -10.53 -16.15 0.93
N ARG A 216 -11.47 -17.06 1.18
CA ARG A 216 -11.39 -18.01 2.32
C ARG A 216 -10.12 -18.86 2.23
N ARG A 217 -9.77 -19.32 1.03
CA ARG A 217 -8.53 -20.07 0.79
C ARG A 217 -7.27 -19.24 1.07
N LEU A 218 -7.24 -17.97 0.64
CA LEU A 218 -6.14 -17.06 0.95
C LEU A 218 -6.01 -16.81 2.46
N ARG A 219 -7.13 -16.56 3.14
CA ARG A 219 -7.16 -16.37 4.59
C ARG A 219 -6.64 -17.60 5.34
N SER A 220 -7.02 -18.80 4.89
CA SER A 220 -6.51 -20.06 5.43
C SER A 220 -5.01 -20.23 5.20
N LEU A 221 -4.52 -19.87 4.00
CA LEU A 221 -3.09 -19.86 3.67
C LEU A 221 -2.30 -18.95 4.63
N TYR A 222 -2.73 -17.69 4.79
CA TYR A 222 -2.08 -16.76 5.71
C TYR A 222 -2.13 -17.25 7.15
N LYS A 223 -3.30 -17.72 7.62
CA LYS A 223 -3.44 -18.29 8.95
C LYS A 223 -2.43 -19.41 9.19
N LYS A 224 -2.32 -20.37 8.27
CA LYS A 224 -1.40 -21.50 8.39
C LYS A 224 0.06 -21.05 8.41
N ARG A 225 0.49 -20.27 7.40
CA ARG A 225 1.89 -19.88 7.24
C ARG A 225 2.39 -18.95 8.32
N ILE A 226 1.55 -18.04 8.79
CA ILE A 226 1.94 -17.12 9.86
C ILE A 226 1.91 -17.86 11.22
N ALA A 227 0.95 -18.75 11.47
CA ALA A 227 0.93 -19.56 12.70
C ALA A 227 2.14 -20.51 12.82
N GLU A 228 2.65 -21.04 11.70
CA GLU A 228 3.89 -21.84 11.66
C GLU A 228 5.11 -21.04 12.17
N ARG A 229 5.11 -19.70 12.03
CA ARG A 229 6.21 -18.82 12.46
C ARG A 229 5.97 -18.16 13.82
N PHE A 230 4.71 -17.98 14.21
CA PHE A 230 4.32 -17.34 15.47
C PHE A 230 3.35 -18.24 16.26
N PRO A 231 3.78 -19.43 16.73
CA PRO A 231 2.89 -20.43 17.33
C PRO A 231 2.21 -19.94 18.61
N HIS A 232 2.83 -19.00 19.33
CA HIS A 232 2.33 -18.45 20.59
C HIS A 232 1.45 -17.19 20.45
N HIS A 233 1.20 -16.69 19.23
CA HIS A 233 0.50 -15.42 18.99
C HIS A 233 -0.90 -15.58 18.38
N LYS A 234 -1.63 -16.65 18.74
CA LYS A 234 -2.93 -17.02 18.10
C LYS A 234 -3.96 -15.89 18.10
N ASP A 235 -4.05 -15.12 19.18
CA ASP A 235 -5.03 -14.02 19.29
C ASP A 235 -4.66 -12.82 18.41
N GLN A 236 -3.37 -12.47 18.34
CA GLN A 236 -2.88 -11.45 17.42
C GLN A 236 -3.15 -11.87 15.96
N LEU A 237 -2.93 -13.14 15.61
CA LEU A 237 -3.24 -13.68 14.29
C LEU A 237 -4.73 -13.58 13.94
N LYS A 238 -5.61 -13.85 14.91
CA LYS A 238 -7.06 -13.71 14.73
C LYS A 238 -7.44 -12.26 14.42
N ALA A 239 -6.84 -11.30 15.15
CA ALA A 239 -7.02 -9.87 14.90
C ALA A 239 -6.50 -9.47 13.50
N TRP A 240 -5.32 -9.94 13.08
CA TRP A 240 -4.74 -9.64 11.76
C TRP A 240 -5.63 -10.02 10.59
N LEU A 241 -6.25 -11.19 10.70
CA LEU A 241 -7.10 -11.78 9.67
C LEU A 241 -8.52 -11.22 9.68
N SER A 242 -8.79 -10.16 10.46
CA SER A 242 -10.09 -9.52 10.61
C SER A 242 -10.11 -8.13 9.97
N LYS A 243 -11.30 -7.60 9.69
CA LYS A 243 -11.47 -6.21 9.21
C LYS A 243 -10.93 -5.18 10.21
N LYS A 244 -10.93 -5.50 11.50
CA LYS A 244 -10.35 -4.63 12.53
C LYS A 244 -8.83 -4.52 12.40
N GLY A 245 -8.17 -5.48 11.77
CA GLY A 245 -6.72 -5.54 11.70
C GLY A 245 -6.10 -5.65 13.10
N ILE A 246 -4.81 -5.32 13.18
CA ILE A 246 -4.07 -5.22 14.44
C ILE A 246 -3.78 -3.77 14.72
N ARG A 247 -3.97 -3.37 15.98
CA ARG A 247 -3.47 -2.10 16.47
C ARG A 247 -2.16 -2.34 17.19
N LEU A 248 -1.07 -1.81 16.66
CA LEU A 248 0.24 -1.82 17.30
C LEU A 248 0.55 -0.38 17.69
N ALA A 249 0.57 -0.09 18.99
CA ALA A 249 0.58 1.27 19.52
C ALA A 249 -0.54 2.15 18.92
N SER A 250 -0.20 3.06 18.01
CA SER A 250 -1.16 3.98 17.38
C SER A 250 -1.63 3.52 15.99
N GLU A 251 -0.89 2.61 15.38
CA GLU A 251 -0.97 2.29 13.96
C GLU A 251 -1.86 1.08 13.71
N LYS A 252 -2.64 1.15 12.63
CA LYS A 252 -3.56 0.09 12.23
C LYS A 252 -2.97 -0.67 11.05
N MET A 253 -2.72 -1.97 11.27
CA MET A 253 -2.11 -2.86 10.31
C MET A 253 -3.07 -3.96 9.84
N HIS A 254 -3.07 -4.20 8.53
CA HIS A 254 -3.87 -5.23 7.86
C HIS A 254 -2.99 -6.13 6.99
N LEU A 255 -3.56 -7.25 6.55
CA LEU A 255 -2.95 -8.12 5.55
C LEU A 255 -3.50 -7.76 4.18
N TYR A 256 -2.63 -7.42 3.23
CA TYR A 256 -3.05 -7.28 1.84
C TYR A 256 -3.40 -8.67 1.27
N PRO A 257 -4.47 -8.82 0.47
CA PRO A 257 -5.54 -7.87 0.13
C PRO A 257 -6.80 -8.04 1.01
N LEU A 258 -6.71 -8.63 2.20
CA LEU A 258 -7.88 -8.89 3.04
C LEU A 258 -8.55 -7.57 3.46
N PHE A 259 -9.82 -7.41 3.11
CA PHE A 259 -10.63 -6.21 3.38
C PHE A 259 -10.10 -4.93 2.73
N PHE A 260 -9.23 -5.04 1.72
CA PHE A 260 -8.62 -3.88 1.07
C PHE A 260 -9.67 -2.97 0.42
N GLU A 261 -10.58 -3.54 -0.36
CA GLU A 261 -11.64 -2.82 -1.07
C GLU A 261 -12.62 -2.15 -0.08
N ASP A 262 -12.87 -2.77 1.07
CA ASP A 262 -13.67 -2.18 2.14
C ASP A 262 -13.03 -0.91 2.71
N TRP A 263 -11.71 -0.92 2.91
CA TRP A 263 -10.97 0.23 3.41
C TRP A 263 -10.90 1.37 2.40
N VAL A 264 -10.65 1.06 1.14
CA VAL A 264 -10.69 2.05 0.05
C VAL A 264 -12.06 2.75 0.02
N TYR A 265 -13.14 1.96 0.08
CA TYR A 265 -14.50 2.50 0.10
C TYR A 265 -14.81 3.34 1.36
N GLU A 266 -14.39 2.89 2.53
CA GLU A 266 -14.61 3.62 3.79
C GLU A 266 -13.87 4.96 3.82
N LEU A 267 -12.61 4.98 3.40
CA LEU A 267 -11.78 6.20 3.44
C LEU A 267 -12.23 7.23 2.40
N THR A 268 -12.57 6.81 1.18
CA THR A 268 -13.09 7.71 0.15
C THR A 268 -14.44 8.33 0.56
N ARG A 269 -15.33 7.56 1.20
CA ARG A 269 -16.56 8.11 1.79
C ARG A 269 -16.29 9.07 2.93
N LYS A 270 -15.30 8.79 3.78
CA LYS A 270 -14.92 9.65 4.89
C LYS A 270 -14.41 11.00 4.37
N ALA A 271 -13.63 11.00 3.30
CA ALA A 271 -13.15 12.21 2.63
C ALA A 271 -14.28 13.07 2.06
N LYS A 272 -15.38 12.47 1.59
CA LYS A 272 -16.52 13.18 0.98
C LYS A 272 -17.50 13.79 2.00
N ARG A 273 -17.49 13.31 3.25
CA ARG A 273 -18.49 13.67 4.28
C ARG A 273 -18.13 14.92 5.09
N ARG A 274 -17.03 15.59 4.75
CA ARG A 274 -16.55 16.81 5.41
C ARG A 274 -16.39 17.88 4.36
#